data_AF-A0AAD7KZ14-F1
#
_entry.id   AF-A0AAD7KZ14-F1
#
_cell.length_a   1.000
_cell.length_b   1.000
_cell.length_c   1.000
_cell.angle_alpha   90.00
_cell.angle_beta   90.00
_cell.angle_gamma   90.00
#
_symmetry.space_group_name_H-M   'P 1'
#
loop_
_entity.id
_entity.type
_entity.pdbx_description
1 polymer ?
#
loop_
_entity_poly.entity_id
_entity_poly.type
_entity_poly.pdbx_seq_one_letter_code
_entity_poly.pdbx_strand_id
1 'polypeptide(L)'
;METTGLLFLVFACVLFAASRSSHPPLRGVHPLDEKYYGSEVIKCKDDSKSFSKDRLNDNFCDCADGTDEPGTSACPSGQFYCKNVGSIPRFLFSSRVNDLFCDCCDGSDEYDGSIYCPNRCVMGGNVEYRTGNYISITSDLSSAGSKATKSRVDLENPIDNIAALKVATILQVGLVAFVVVFWSYRWCTRSKRRRYHLV
;
A
#
# COMPACT_ATOMS: atom_id res chain seq x y z
N MET A 1 -44.35 6.52 14.68
CA MET A 1 -43.24 5.55 14.83
C MET A 1 -42.75 5.05 13.47
N GLU A 2 -43.45 5.36 12.37
CA GLU A 2 -43.10 4.95 11.00
C GLU A 2 -41.93 5.75 10.38
N THR A 3 -41.88 7.08 10.57
CA THR A 3 -40.92 7.96 9.86
C THR A 3 -39.49 7.87 10.39
N THR A 4 -39.31 7.50 11.65
CA THR A 4 -38.00 7.36 12.29
C THR A 4 -37.27 6.09 11.84
N GLY A 5 -38.00 5.01 11.54
CA GLY A 5 -37.40 3.77 11.02
C GLY A 5 -36.87 3.92 9.60
N LEU A 6 -37.59 4.68 8.76
CA LEU A 6 -37.20 4.97 7.38
C LEU A 6 -35.92 5.82 7.28
N LEU A 7 -35.76 6.81 8.17
CA LEU A 7 -34.53 7.61 8.26
C LEU A 7 -33.31 6.78 8.69
N PHE A 8 -33.48 5.84 9.64
CA PHE A 8 -32.41 4.94 10.07
C PHE A 8 -31.98 3.97 8.96
N LEU A 9 -32.92 3.43 8.18
CA LEU A 9 -32.62 2.56 7.04
C LEU A 9 -31.89 3.31 5.91
N VAL A 10 -32.29 4.54 5.60
CA VAL A 10 -31.61 5.37 4.61
C VAL A 10 -30.19 5.72 5.06
N PHE A 11 -30.00 6.06 6.34
CA PHE A 11 -28.66 6.37 6.88
C PHE A 11 -27.73 5.13 6.87
N ALA A 12 -28.26 3.94 7.19
CA ALA A 12 -27.53 2.68 7.11
C ALA A 12 -27.14 2.31 5.66
N CYS A 13 -28.03 2.53 4.68
CA CYS A 13 -27.73 2.34 3.26
C CYS A 13 -26.65 3.31 2.74
N VAL A 14 -26.67 4.57 3.17
CA VAL A 14 -25.66 5.57 2.79
C VAL A 14 -24.27 5.21 3.37
N LEU A 15 -24.22 4.68 4.60
CA LEU A 15 -22.98 4.21 5.21
C LEU A 15 -22.40 2.96 4.53
N PHE A 16 -23.26 2.03 4.08
CA PHE A 16 -22.82 0.85 3.33
C PHE A 16 -22.27 1.20 1.94
N ALA A 17 -22.91 2.15 1.24
CA ALA A 17 -22.51 2.57 -0.11
C ALA A 17 -21.17 3.32 -0.18
N ALA A 18 -20.65 3.83 0.94
CA ALA A 18 -19.38 4.57 0.99
C ALA A 18 -18.13 3.67 1.07
N SER A 19 -18.29 2.35 1.16
CA SER A 19 -17.17 1.39 1.21
C SER A 19 -16.55 1.21 -0.17
N ARG A 20 -15.74 2.18 -0.63
CA ARG A 20 -14.87 1.94 -1.79
C ARG A 20 -13.78 0.94 -1.39
N SER A 21 -13.88 -0.29 -1.86
CA SER A 21 -12.80 -1.28 -1.78
C SER A 21 -11.67 -0.86 -2.72
N SER A 22 -10.75 -0.03 -2.25
CA SER A 22 -9.47 0.15 -2.93
C SER A 22 -8.56 -1.01 -2.52
N HIS A 23 -8.40 -1.99 -3.40
CA HIS A 23 -7.37 -3.00 -3.19
C HIS A 23 -5.99 -2.33 -3.17
N PRO A 24 -5.09 -2.75 -2.26
CA PRO A 24 -3.72 -2.25 -2.28
C PRO A 24 -3.12 -2.55 -3.66
N PRO A 25 -2.31 -1.64 -4.21
CA PRO A 25 -1.75 -1.82 -5.52
C PRO A 25 -0.79 -3.01 -5.50
N LEU A 26 -0.80 -3.80 -6.57
CA LEU A 26 -0.02 -5.03 -6.65
C LEU A 26 1.48 -4.71 -6.59
N ARG A 27 2.22 -5.55 -5.87
CA ARG A 27 3.68 -5.44 -5.73
C ARG A 27 4.34 -5.87 -7.04
N GLY A 28 5.35 -5.10 -7.46
CA GLY A 28 6.15 -5.38 -8.66
C GLY A 28 5.39 -5.23 -9.99
N VAL A 29 4.12 -4.81 -9.97
CA VAL A 29 3.29 -4.61 -11.17
C VAL A 29 3.34 -3.16 -11.62
N HIS A 30 3.52 -2.95 -12.93
CA HIS A 30 3.42 -1.63 -13.55
C HIS A 30 1.96 -1.11 -13.45
N PRO A 31 1.71 0.17 -13.13
CA PRO A 31 0.36 0.71 -12.95
C PRO A 31 -0.60 0.47 -14.12
N LEU A 32 -0.08 0.49 -15.36
CA LEU A 32 -0.88 0.19 -16.56
C LEU A 32 -1.31 -1.28 -16.66
N ASP A 33 -0.56 -2.18 -16.02
CA ASP A 33 -0.80 -3.61 -16.03
C ASP A 33 -1.67 -4.05 -14.85
N GLU A 34 -1.99 -3.19 -13.87
CA GLU A 34 -2.82 -3.58 -12.71
C GLU A 34 -4.19 -4.13 -13.14
N LYS A 35 -4.78 -3.60 -14.21
CA LYS A 35 -6.06 -4.07 -14.74
C LYS A 35 -5.95 -5.50 -15.29
N TYR A 36 -4.80 -5.88 -15.86
CA TYR A 36 -4.56 -7.21 -16.40
C TYR A 36 -4.67 -8.29 -15.31
N TYR A 37 -4.11 -8.02 -14.14
CA TYR A 37 -4.14 -8.90 -12.96
C TYR A 37 -5.44 -8.79 -12.14
N GLY A 38 -6.45 -8.06 -12.63
CA GLY A 38 -7.70 -7.84 -11.91
C GLY A 38 -8.63 -9.06 -11.86
N SER A 39 -8.53 -9.96 -12.84
CA SER A 39 -9.39 -11.15 -13.01
C SER A 39 -9.08 -12.26 -12.00
N GLU A 40 -10.06 -13.12 -11.71
CA GLU A 40 -9.88 -14.33 -10.87
C GLU A 40 -9.06 -15.42 -11.58
N VAL A 41 -9.11 -15.43 -12.91
CA VAL A 41 -8.29 -16.28 -13.78
C VAL A 41 -7.50 -15.37 -14.71
N ILE A 42 -6.18 -15.51 -14.68
CA ILE A 42 -5.21 -14.67 -15.38
C ILE A 42 -4.48 -15.55 -16.39
N LYS A 43 -4.33 -15.07 -17.61
CA LYS A 43 -3.56 -15.76 -18.64
C LYS A 43 -2.07 -15.42 -18.48
N CYS A 44 -1.16 -16.31 -18.86
CA CYS A 44 0.23 -15.90 -19.11
C CYS A 44 0.27 -15.01 -20.36
N LYS A 45 1.16 -14.02 -20.44
CA LYS A 45 1.25 -13.10 -21.59
C LYS A 45 1.77 -13.79 -22.85
N ASP A 46 2.52 -14.88 -22.70
CA ASP A 46 2.96 -15.79 -23.75
C ASP A 46 1.86 -16.72 -24.30
N ASP A 47 0.63 -16.58 -23.80
CA ASP A 47 -0.53 -17.39 -24.14
C ASP A 47 -0.39 -18.91 -23.84
N SER A 48 0.65 -19.33 -23.11
CA SER A 48 0.94 -20.74 -22.87
C SER A 48 -0.09 -21.44 -21.99
N LYS A 49 -0.52 -20.79 -20.91
CA LYS A 49 -1.49 -21.31 -19.93
C LYS A 49 -2.22 -20.18 -19.18
N SER A 50 -3.12 -20.56 -18.28
CA SER A 50 -3.79 -19.66 -17.34
C SER A 50 -3.63 -20.16 -15.91
N PHE A 51 -3.61 -19.24 -14.96
CA PHE A 51 -3.52 -19.51 -13.53
C PHE A 51 -4.61 -18.74 -12.76
N SER A 52 -4.94 -19.22 -11.57
CA SER A 52 -5.88 -18.57 -10.67
C SER A 52 -5.18 -17.49 -9.86
N LYS A 53 -5.91 -16.48 -9.41
CA LYS A 53 -5.37 -15.27 -8.75
C LYS A 53 -4.60 -15.56 -7.46
N ASP A 54 -4.89 -16.66 -6.78
CA ASP A 54 -4.15 -17.15 -5.61
C ASP A 54 -2.71 -17.59 -5.91
N ARG A 55 -2.39 -17.87 -7.18
CA ARG A 55 -1.05 -18.21 -7.64
C ARG A 55 -0.25 -16.99 -8.11
N LEU A 56 -0.84 -15.80 -8.05
CA LEU A 56 -0.14 -14.56 -8.37
C LEU A 56 0.76 -14.17 -7.19
N ASN A 57 2.08 -14.06 -7.43
CA ASN A 57 3.07 -13.79 -6.40
C ASN A 57 3.08 -14.81 -5.26
N ASP A 58 2.97 -16.11 -5.58
CA ASP A 58 2.97 -17.21 -4.60
C ASP A 58 4.38 -17.83 -4.39
N ASN A 59 5.40 -17.19 -4.97
CA ASN A 59 6.79 -17.63 -4.97
C ASN A 59 7.02 -18.94 -5.76
N PHE A 60 6.15 -19.27 -6.72
CA PHE A 60 6.31 -20.44 -7.58
C PHE A 60 6.13 -20.08 -9.06
N CYS A 61 7.15 -20.37 -9.87
CA CYS A 61 7.12 -20.00 -11.28
C CYS A 61 6.24 -20.93 -12.13
N ASP A 62 5.10 -20.41 -12.54
CA ASP A 62 4.13 -21.04 -13.41
C ASP A 62 4.32 -20.68 -14.88
N CYS A 63 4.39 -19.40 -15.21
CA CYS A 63 4.47 -18.96 -16.59
C CYS A 63 5.94 -18.89 -17.04
N ALA A 64 6.24 -19.35 -18.26
CA ALA A 64 7.60 -19.30 -18.78
C ALA A 64 8.10 -17.85 -18.98
N ASP A 65 7.17 -16.92 -19.21
CA ASP A 65 7.43 -15.49 -19.31
C ASP A 65 7.49 -14.76 -17.95
N GLY A 66 7.18 -15.44 -16.84
CA GLY A 66 7.16 -14.88 -15.49
C GLY A 66 5.99 -13.96 -15.17
N THR A 67 4.90 -14.01 -15.94
CA THR A 67 3.70 -13.19 -15.72
C THR A 67 3.07 -13.38 -14.34
N ASP A 68 3.15 -14.57 -13.77
CA ASP A 68 2.60 -14.95 -12.46
C ASP A 68 3.42 -14.42 -11.28
N GLU A 69 4.67 -14.03 -11.50
CA GLU A 69 5.60 -13.62 -10.42
C GLU A 69 6.19 -12.22 -10.63
N PRO A 70 5.36 -11.17 -10.84
CA PRO A 70 5.87 -9.80 -11.01
C PRO A 70 6.47 -9.22 -9.72
N GLY A 71 6.09 -9.75 -8.56
CA GLY A 71 6.41 -9.24 -7.23
C GLY A 71 7.35 -10.13 -6.42
N THR A 72 7.90 -11.21 -6.99
CA THR A 72 8.85 -12.12 -6.33
C THR A 72 10.03 -12.48 -7.26
N SER A 73 10.99 -13.24 -6.74
CA SER A 73 12.16 -13.72 -7.47
C SER A 73 11.99 -15.11 -8.11
N ALA A 74 10.80 -15.70 -8.06
CA ALA A 74 10.60 -17.10 -8.44
C ALA A 74 10.81 -17.40 -9.94
N CYS A 75 10.46 -16.48 -10.84
CA CYS A 75 10.59 -16.68 -12.28
C CYS A 75 11.84 -16.03 -12.86
N PRO A 76 12.70 -16.75 -13.62
CA PRO A 76 13.97 -16.21 -14.15
C PRO A 76 13.78 -15.11 -15.21
N SER A 77 12.68 -15.16 -15.97
CA SER A 77 12.32 -14.15 -16.97
C SER A 77 11.48 -13.00 -16.40
N GLY A 78 11.14 -13.07 -15.10
CA GLY A 78 10.28 -12.11 -14.43
C GLY A 78 10.92 -10.72 -14.31
N GLN A 79 10.08 -9.69 -14.28
CA GLN A 79 10.50 -8.31 -14.08
C GLN A 79 9.70 -7.67 -12.95
N PHE A 80 10.42 -7.02 -12.04
CA PHE A 80 9.84 -6.31 -10.91
C PHE A 80 9.80 -4.81 -11.18
N TYR A 81 8.65 -4.19 -11.00
CA TYR A 81 8.49 -2.74 -11.17
C TYR A 81 8.70 -1.97 -9.85
N CYS A 82 9.77 -1.16 -9.79
CA CYS A 82 9.97 -0.15 -8.76
C CYS A 82 9.12 1.08 -9.08
N LYS A 83 8.17 1.42 -8.20
CA LYS A 83 7.32 2.62 -8.37
C LYS A 83 8.13 3.89 -8.18
N ASN A 84 9.06 3.89 -7.23
CA ASN A 84 9.96 5.01 -6.94
C ASN A 84 9.20 6.34 -6.86
N VAL A 85 8.10 6.39 -6.09
CA VAL A 85 7.17 7.53 -6.08
C VAL A 85 7.92 8.84 -5.85
N GLY A 86 7.76 9.78 -6.78
CA GLY A 86 8.45 11.07 -6.79
C GLY A 86 9.76 11.08 -7.58
N SER A 87 10.35 9.93 -7.84
CA SER A 87 11.55 9.76 -8.66
C SER A 87 11.23 9.02 -9.97
N ILE A 88 12.26 8.49 -10.62
CA ILE A 88 12.12 7.77 -11.89
C ILE A 88 11.77 6.30 -11.61
N PRO A 89 10.62 5.80 -12.13
CA PRO A 89 10.29 4.39 -12.03
C PRO A 89 11.24 3.54 -12.88
N ARG A 90 11.51 2.31 -12.45
CA ARG A 90 12.39 1.40 -13.19
C ARG A 90 11.96 -0.06 -13.04
N PHE A 91 12.37 -0.88 -14.00
CA PHE A 91 12.23 -2.33 -13.93
C PHE A 91 13.54 -2.97 -13.46
N LEU A 92 13.41 -4.00 -12.64
CA LEU A 92 14.48 -4.88 -12.21
C LEU A 92 14.23 -6.29 -12.72
N PHE A 93 15.31 -7.06 -12.86
CA PHE A 93 15.18 -8.51 -12.98
C PHE A 93 14.66 -9.08 -11.66
N SER A 94 13.79 -10.08 -11.76
CA SER A 94 13.25 -10.82 -10.60
C SER A 94 14.33 -11.34 -9.65
N SER A 95 15.52 -11.68 -10.16
CA SER A 95 16.65 -12.15 -9.37
C SER A 95 17.16 -11.15 -8.31
N ARG A 96 16.76 -9.88 -8.41
CA ARG A 96 17.12 -8.79 -7.49
C ARG A 96 16.03 -8.50 -6.44
N VAL A 97 15.01 -9.35 -6.38
CA VAL A 97 13.93 -9.21 -5.41
C VAL A 97 14.23 -10.08 -4.20
N ASN A 98 14.33 -9.47 -3.03
CA ASN A 98 14.79 -10.11 -1.79
C ASN A 98 16.16 -10.78 -1.94
N ASP A 99 17.11 -10.13 -2.61
CA ASP A 99 18.49 -10.60 -2.80
C ASP A 99 19.48 -10.01 -1.78
N LEU A 100 18.97 -9.25 -0.80
CA LEU A 100 19.72 -8.53 0.23
C LEU A 100 20.48 -7.30 -0.30
N PHE A 101 20.15 -6.78 -1.47
CA PHE A 101 20.66 -5.51 -1.99
C PHE A 101 19.51 -4.54 -2.28
N CYS A 102 19.60 -3.32 -1.75
CA CYS A 102 18.62 -2.27 -2.03
C CYS A 102 18.83 -1.69 -3.44
N ASP A 103 18.12 -2.24 -4.42
CA ASP A 103 18.10 -1.80 -5.81
C ASP A 103 17.05 -0.70 -6.06
N CYS A 104 15.80 -0.82 -5.58
CA CYS A 104 14.83 0.27 -5.76
C CYS A 104 15.16 1.44 -4.81
N CYS A 105 15.01 2.69 -5.27
CA CYS A 105 15.24 3.83 -4.37
C CYS A 105 14.21 3.89 -3.25
N ASP A 106 13.01 3.35 -3.47
CA ASP A 106 11.96 3.26 -2.46
C ASP A 106 12.12 2.03 -1.54
N GLY A 107 13.08 1.16 -1.82
CA GLY A 107 13.34 -0.08 -1.08
C GLY A 107 12.26 -1.15 -1.25
N SER A 108 11.41 -1.04 -2.27
CA SER A 108 10.25 -1.93 -2.46
C SER A 108 10.61 -3.35 -2.92
N ASP A 109 11.83 -3.55 -3.40
CA ASP A 109 12.42 -4.82 -3.82
C ASP A 109 12.76 -5.75 -2.64
N GLU A 110 13.05 -5.19 -1.46
CA GLU A 110 13.46 -5.93 -0.26
C GLU A 110 12.35 -5.82 0.82
N TYR A 111 11.33 -6.67 0.69
CA TYR A 111 10.09 -6.56 1.48
C TYR A 111 9.88 -7.71 2.48
N ASP A 112 10.71 -8.74 2.45
CA ASP A 112 10.60 -9.92 3.33
C ASP A 112 11.05 -9.65 4.79
N GLY A 113 11.73 -8.51 5.01
CA GLY A 113 12.25 -8.10 6.32
C GLY A 113 13.64 -8.65 6.65
N SER A 114 14.31 -9.34 5.71
CA SER A 114 15.69 -9.82 5.86
C SER A 114 16.68 -8.67 5.99
N ILE A 115 16.45 -7.57 5.26
CA ILE A 115 17.17 -6.31 5.39
C ILE A 115 16.22 -5.11 5.40
N TYR A 116 16.70 -3.96 5.87
CA TYR A 116 15.95 -2.71 5.87
C TYR A 116 16.49 -1.76 4.81
N CYS A 117 15.69 -1.49 3.77
CA CYS A 117 16.00 -0.51 2.73
C CYS A 117 15.25 0.80 2.97
N PRO A 118 15.94 1.89 3.39
CA PRO A 118 15.30 3.18 3.56
C PRO A 118 14.98 3.82 2.21
N ASN A 119 13.87 4.55 2.12
CA ASN A 119 13.52 5.33 0.94
C ASN A 119 14.54 6.47 0.72
N ARG A 120 15.20 6.43 -0.43
CA ARG A 120 16.21 7.38 -0.94
C ARG A 120 15.79 8.04 -2.25
N CYS A 121 14.51 7.93 -2.63
CA CYS A 121 14.01 8.53 -3.86
C CYS A 121 14.11 10.05 -3.81
N VAL A 122 14.66 10.63 -4.88
CA VAL A 122 14.78 12.08 -5.05
C VAL A 122 13.62 12.57 -5.92
N MET A 123 12.86 13.53 -5.40
CA MET A 123 11.72 14.17 -6.07
C MET A 123 12.19 14.87 -7.34
N GLY A 124 11.61 14.55 -8.50
CA GLY A 124 11.98 15.11 -9.80
C GLY A 124 13.22 14.49 -10.43
N GLY A 125 13.46 13.19 -10.17
CA GLY A 125 14.60 12.40 -10.67
C GLY A 125 15.18 12.88 -12.01
N ASN A 126 16.49 13.15 -11.98
CA ASN A 126 17.36 13.75 -13.00
C ASN A 126 16.81 13.99 -14.43
N VAL A 127 16.29 15.21 -14.67
CA VAL A 127 16.39 15.86 -15.99
C VAL A 127 17.85 16.19 -16.37
N GLU A 128 18.82 15.95 -15.47
CA GLU A 128 20.25 16.08 -15.78
C GLU A 128 21.08 14.98 -15.09
N TYR A 129 21.32 13.89 -15.82
CA TYR A 129 22.64 13.25 -15.77
C TYR A 129 23.18 13.25 -17.20
N ARG A 130 23.46 14.46 -17.71
CA ARG A 130 24.29 14.61 -18.90
C ARG A 130 25.68 14.10 -18.56
N THR A 131 26.04 12.98 -19.20
CA THR A 131 27.37 12.63 -19.72
C THR A 131 28.53 13.52 -19.24
N GLY A 132 28.99 13.33 -18.00
CA GLY A 132 29.96 14.26 -17.43
C GLY A 132 30.95 13.70 -16.42
N ASN A 133 31.12 12.37 -16.25
CA ASN A 133 32.30 11.85 -15.54
C ASN A 133 32.58 10.33 -15.67
N TYR A 134 32.42 9.75 -16.86
CA TYR A 134 32.93 8.38 -17.15
C TYR A 134 34.24 8.45 -17.97
N ILE A 135 35.12 9.41 -17.67
CA ILE A 135 36.47 9.48 -18.23
C ILE A 135 37.40 10.03 -17.14
N SER A 136 37.72 9.23 -16.12
CA SER A 136 38.92 9.41 -15.28
C SER A 136 39.02 8.36 -14.17
N ILE A 137 39.13 7.06 -14.52
CA ILE A 137 39.73 6.08 -13.60
C ILE A 137 40.70 5.21 -14.40
N THR A 138 41.75 5.84 -14.91
CA THR A 138 43.03 5.20 -15.21
C THR A 138 44.14 6.14 -14.79
N SER A 139 44.34 6.28 -13.49
CA SER A 139 45.61 6.72 -12.90
C SER A 139 45.50 6.63 -11.37
N ASP A 140 46.36 5.78 -10.81
CA ASP A 140 47.01 5.98 -9.52
C ASP A 140 46.37 5.34 -8.27
N LEU A 141 46.82 4.11 -8.05
CA LEU A 141 47.36 3.56 -6.80
C LEU A 141 47.56 4.56 -5.63
N SER A 142 47.27 4.07 -4.42
CA SER A 142 47.71 4.51 -3.07
C SER A 142 46.98 5.68 -2.39
N SER A 143 46.16 5.37 -1.38
CA SER A 143 46.50 5.59 0.05
C SER A 143 45.27 5.75 0.96
N ALA A 144 45.39 5.15 2.14
CA ALA A 144 44.41 5.08 3.21
C ALA A 144 44.06 6.45 3.84
N GLY A 145 42.85 6.54 4.42
CA GLY A 145 42.48 7.61 5.34
C GLY A 145 41.01 7.60 5.77
N SER A 146 40.72 7.02 6.93
CA SER A 146 39.43 7.15 7.64
C SER A 146 39.07 8.61 7.92
N LYS A 147 37.77 8.94 7.87
CA LYS A 147 37.12 9.84 8.85
C LYS A 147 35.59 9.78 8.76
N ALA A 148 35.01 9.32 9.87
CA ALA A 148 33.60 9.45 10.19
C ALA A 148 33.27 10.89 10.57
N THR A 149 32.12 11.41 10.11
CA THR A 149 31.43 12.49 10.82
C THR A 149 29.91 12.41 10.65
N LYS A 150 29.25 12.62 11.78
CA LYS A 150 27.85 12.44 12.15
C LYS A 150 27.12 13.79 12.10
N SER A 151 25.89 13.86 11.58
CA SER A 151 24.86 14.83 12.03
C SER A 151 23.52 14.46 11.38
N ARG A 152 22.59 13.86 12.15
CA ARG A 152 21.48 14.48 12.88
C ARG A 152 20.23 14.55 12.00
N VAL A 153 19.42 13.51 12.19
CA VAL A 153 18.08 13.30 11.66
C VAL A 153 17.13 14.24 12.41
N ASP A 154 16.47 15.15 11.71
CA ASP A 154 15.25 15.76 12.18
C ASP A 154 14.07 14.95 11.63
N LEU A 155 13.34 14.36 12.56
CA LEU A 155 12.25 13.42 12.37
C LEU A 155 10.95 14.22 12.30
N GLU A 156 10.52 14.62 11.11
CA GLU A 156 9.13 15.00 10.89
C GLU A 156 8.46 13.82 10.17
N ASN A 157 7.74 12.99 10.94
CA ASN A 157 6.97 11.86 10.43
C ASN A 157 5.71 12.35 9.71
N PRO A 158 5.50 12.05 8.43
CA PRO A 158 4.20 12.26 7.78
C PRO A 158 3.23 11.13 8.19
N ILE A 159 2.81 11.09 9.45
CA ILE A 159 1.74 10.20 9.96
C ILE A 159 0.43 10.99 10.19
N ASP A 160 0.29 12.20 9.64
CA ASP A 160 -0.90 13.02 9.94
C ASP A 160 -2.17 12.56 9.21
N ASN A 161 -2.04 11.89 8.05
CA ASN A 161 -3.21 11.55 7.22
C ASN A 161 -3.88 10.21 7.56
N ILE A 162 -3.15 9.28 8.18
CA ILE A 162 -3.72 8.00 8.66
C ILE A 162 -4.28 8.16 10.08
N ALA A 163 -3.67 9.03 10.89
CA ALA A 163 -4.19 9.37 12.22
C ALA A 163 -5.52 10.13 12.12
N ALA A 164 -5.65 11.10 11.23
CA ALA A 164 -6.89 11.86 11.04
C ALA A 164 -8.09 10.97 10.64
N LEU A 165 -7.87 9.99 9.77
CA LEU A 165 -8.92 9.05 9.35
C LEU A 165 -9.35 8.12 10.50
N LYS A 166 -8.40 7.64 11.31
CA LYS A 166 -8.70 6.81 12.49
C LYS A 166 -9.38 7.60 13.61
N VAL A 167 -9.05 8.87 13.78
CA VAL A 167 -9.68 9.74 14.78
C VAL A 167 -11.12 10.07 14.38
N ALA A 168 -11.37 10.34 13.10
CA ALA A 168 -12.72 10.59 12.59
C ALA A 168 -13.65 9.39 12.78
N THR A 169 -13.16 8.16 12.55
CA THR A 169 -13.98 6.95 12.76
C THR A 169 -14.30 6.70 14.23
N ILE A 170 -13.34 6.89 15.14
CA ILE A 170 -13.57 6.75 16.59
C ILE A 170 -14.59 7.78 17.09
N LEU A 171 -14.47 9.04 16.64
CA LEU A 171 -15.37 10.11 17.05
C LEU A 171 -16.80 9.90 16.52
N GLN A 172 -16.94 9.36 15.30
CA GLN A 172 -18.23 8.97 14.74
C GLN A 172 -18.88 7.82 15.51
N VAL A 173 -18.14 6.76 15.84
CA VAL A 173 -18.67 5.63 16.61
C VAL A 173 -19.08 6.06 18.02
N GLY A 174 -18.30 6.94 18.66
CA GLY A 174 -18.63 7.51 19.98
C GLY A 174 -19.92 8.33 19.97
N LEU A 175 -20.13 9.16 18.94
CA LEU A 175 -21.37 9.94 18.78
C LEU A 175 -22.60 9.04 18.59
N VAL A 176 -22.48 7.98 17.78
CA VAL A 176 -23.56 7.02 17.58
C VAL A 176 -23.91 6.29 18.88
N ALA A 177 -22.90 5.83 19.62
CA ALA A 177 -23.11 5.18 20.91
C ALA A 177 -23.81 6.10 21.93
N PHE A 178 -23.41 7.38 21.99
CA PHE A 178 -24.04 8.37 22.87
C PHE A 178 -25.51 8.60 22.52
N VAL A 179 -25.85 8.70 21.24
CA VAL A 179 -27.24 8.85 20.78
C VAL A 179 -28.08 7.62 21.14
N VAL A 180 -27.55 6.41 20.98
CA VAL A 180 -28.24 5.15 21.34
C VAL A 180 -28.51 5.08 22.85
N VAL A 181 -27.52 5.42 23.69
CA VAL A 181 -27.67 5.44 25.16
C VAL A 181 -28.67 6.52 25.59
N PHE A 182 -28.62 7.70 24.98
CA PHE A 182 -29.57 8.76 25.28
C PHE A 182 -30.99 8.39 24.85
N TRP A 183 -31.15 7.73 23.70
CA TRP A 183 -32.44 7.20 23.25
C TRP A 183 -32.95 6.08 24.16
N SER A 184 -32.11 5.14 24.60
CA SER A 184 -32.53 4.08 25.50
C SER A 184 -32.93 4.62 26.88
N TYR A 185 -32.22 5.64 27.38
CA TYR A 185 -32.60 6.35 28.61
C TYR A 185 -33.93 7.12 28.44
N ARG A 186 -34.12 7.83 27.34
CA ARG A 186 -35.38 8.52 27.02
C ARG A 186 -36.54 7.54 26.81
N TRP A 187 -36.27 6.38 26.23
CA TRP A 187 -37.24 5.31 26.07
C TRP A 187 -37.65 4.73 27.44
N CYS A 188 -36.69 4.41 28.29
CA CYS A 188 -36.92 3.90 29.64
C CYS A 188 -37.70 4.90 30.52
N THR A 189 -37.35 6.18 30.48
CA THR A 189 -38.07 7.23 31.24
C THR A 189 -39.50 7.43 30.71
N ARG A 190 -39.71 7.40 29.39
CA ARG A 190 -41.04 7.50 28.78
C ARG A 190 -41.91 6.26 29.06
N SER A 191 -41.30 5.07 29.12
CA SER A 191 -41.96 3.82 29.52
C SER A 191 -42.41 3.84 30.99
N LYS A 192 -41.56 4.35 31.90
CA LYS A 192 -41.94 4.55 33.31
C LYS A 192 -43.09 5.55 33.45
N ARG A 193 -43.08 6.67 32.72
CA ARG A 193 -44.15 7.69 32.78
C ARG A 193 -45.51 7.18 32.31
N ARG A 194 -45.57 6.23 31.37
CA ARG A 194 -46.83 5.61 30.93
C ARG A 194 -47.47 4.67 31.97
N ARG A 195 -46.68 4.11 32.90
CA ARG A 195 -47.21 3.23 33.97
C ARG A 195 -47.86 4.00 35.13
N TYR A 196 -47.57 5.30 35.30
CA TYR A 196 -48.18 6.14 36.35
C TYR A 196 -49.49 6.81 35.93
N HIS A 197 -49.93 6.64 34.68
CA HIS A 197 -51.19 7.18 34.15
C HIS A 197 -52.28 6.09 33.95
N LEU A 198 -52.02 4.87 34.42
CA LEU A 198 -52.92 3.71 34.37
C LEU A 198 -53.18 3.13 35.78
N VAL A 199 -53.07 3.95 36.82
CA VAL A 199 -53.56 3.69 38.19
C VAL A 199 -54.52 4.81 38.55
#